data_AF-A0A949E738-F1
#
_entry.id   AF-A0A949E738-F1
#
_cell.length_a   1.000
_cell.length_b   1.000
_cell.length_c   1.000
_cell.angle_alpha   90.00
_cell.angle_beta   90.00
_cell.angle_gamma   90.00
#
_symmetry.space_group_name_H-M   'P 1'
#
loop_
_entity.id
_entity.type
_entity.pdbx_description
1 polymer ?
#
loop_
_entity_poly.entity_id
_entity_poly.type
_entity_poly.pdbx_seq_one_letter_code
_entity_poly.pdbx_strand_id
1 'polypeptide(L)'
;MNKDQLFAFLEGQKPRVLLDFLEAAYDQMNTNQRWAVFDKAMKKAKPPAVDGESLLKDVKKFERDSRAGVYYAPFDINSKNCGYIPEETNEWFERLGDLLSDGARLSEQGDHVRAVACFRVLYELVERMESGDDIVFADEYGTWMIPVDEKKIIAAYLASLAATSTPEQYAAGALPLVSRDSIESFSNKTYGAALRAADKAQKAQLKAEVQRQNIPTQRKR
;
A
#
# COMPACT_ATOMS: atom_id res chain seq x y z
N MET A 1 11.93 4.01 35.15
CA MET A 1 12.40 2.61 35.00
C MET A 1 13.91 2.62 34.83
N ASN A 2 14.64 1.76 35.54
CA ASN A 2 16.10 1.67 35.40
C ASN A 2 16.45 0.73 34.23
N LYS A 3 17.16 1.25 33.23
CA LYS A 3 17.51 0.51 32.00
C LYS A 3 18.44 -0.65 32.29
N ASP A 4 19.51 -0.42 33.05
CA ASP A 4 20.54 -1.43 33.27
C ASP A 4 20.00 -2.61 34.08
N GLN A 5 19.16 -2.32 35.08
CA GLN A 5 18.47 -3.36 35.86
C GLN A 5 17.51 -4.18 34.99
N LEU A 6 16.76 -3.55 34.09
CA LEU A 6 15.86 -4.25 33.17
C LEU A 6 16.63 -5.18 32.24
N PHE A 7 17.70 -4.68 31.60
CA PHE A 7 18.46 -5.50 30.65
C PHE A 7 19.24 -6.63 31.34
N ALA A 8 19.75 -6.41 32.55
CA ALA A 8 20.31 -7.49 33.36
C ALA A 8 19.28 -8.60 33.67
N PHE A 9 18.01 -8.23 33.93
CA PHE A 9 16.94 -9.21 34.09
C PHE A 9 16.62 -9.95 32.78
N LEU A 10 16.53 -9.22 31.66
CA LEU A 10 16.20 -9.77 30.35
C LEU A 10 17.28 -10.71 29.80
N GLU A 11 18.56 -10.41 30.04
CA GLU A 11 19.70 -11.26 29.63
C GLU A 11 19.61 -12.69 30.20
N GLY A 12 18.98 -12.86 31.37
CA GLY A 12 18.77 -14.16 31.99
C GLY A 12 17.51 -14.92 31.53
N GLN A 13 16.66 -14.32 30.69
CA GLN A 13 15.37 -14.91 30.32
C GLN A 13 15.48 -15.90 29.15
N LYS A 14 14.53 -16.84 29.11
CA LYS A 14 14.39 -17.75 27.97
C LYS A 14 13.88 -16.97 26.74
N PRO A 15 14.24 -17.37 25.51
CA PRO A 15 13.79 -16.69 24.29
C PRO A 15 12.27 -16.50 24.19
N ARG A 16 11.48 -17.48 24.65
CA ARG A 16 10.01 -17.37 24.65
C ARG A 16 9.50 -16.21 25.50
N VAL A 17 10.07 -16.01 26.69
CA VAL A 17 9.69 -14.90 27.58
C VAL A 17 10.06 -13.55 26.95
N LEU A 18 11.19 -13.48 26.25
CA LEU A 18 11.57 -12.28 25.51
C LEU A 18 10.60 -11.99 24.36
N LEU A 19 10.13 -13.01 23.65
CA LEU A 19 9.11 -12.85 22.62
C LEU A 19 7.78 -12.36 23.20
N ASP A 20 7.35 -12.89 24.35
CA ASP A 20 6.13 -12.44 25.03
C ASP A 20 6.22 -10.94 25.39
N PHE A 21 7.39 -10.47 25.86
CA PHE A 21 7.61 -9.03 26.10
C PHE A 21 7.62 -8.20 24.81
N LEU A 22 8.20 -8.72 23.73
CA LEU A 22 8.24 -8.01 22.44
C LEU A 22 6.85 -7.91 21.81
N GLU A 23 6.03 -8.95 21.92
CA GLU A 23 4.62 -8.95 21.48
C GLU A 23 3.83 -7.91 22.27
N ALA A 24 3.90 -7.95 23.61
CA ALA A 24 3.24 -6.95 24.45
C ALA A 24 3.73 -5.53 24.16
N ALA A 25 5.03 -5.36 23.89
CA ALA A 25 5.58 -4.05 23.55
C ALA A 25 5.11 -3.58 22.16
N TYR A 26 5.02 -4.47 21.18
CA TYR A 26 4.51 -4.16 19.84
C TYR A 26 3.08 -3.62 19.90
N ASP A 27 2.21 -4.25 20.71
CA ASP A 27 0.81 -3.84 20.87
C ASP A 27 0.65 -2.46 21.54
N GLN A 28 1.60 -2.06 22.40
CA GLN A 28 1.59 -0.77 23.08
C GLN A 28 2.30 0.35 22.29
N MET A 29 3.13 -0.01 21.30
CA MET A 29 3.85 0.96 20.47
C MET A 29 2.93 1.56 19.41
N ASN A 30 3.15 2.85 19.12
CA ASN A 30 2.60 3.46 17.92
C ASN A 30 3.39 3.05 16.66
N THR A 31 2.86 3.38 15.49
CA THR A 31 3.42 3.06 14.17
C THR A 31 4.90 3.44 14.08
N ASN A 32 5.24 4.70 14.40
CA ASN A 32 6.62 5.19 14.32
C ASN A 32 7.60 4.42 15.24
N GLN A 33 7.15 4.05 16.43
CA GLN A 33 7.95 3.25 17.37
C GLN A 33 8.15 1.82 16.85
N ARG A 34 7.11 1.19 16.29
CA ARG A 34 7.22 -0.14 15.68
C ARG A 34 8.24 -0.15 14.55
N TRP A 35 8.21 0.86 13.67
CA TRP A 35 9.20 1.03 12.62
C TRP A 35 10.61 1.19 13.18
N ALA A 36 10.81 2.07 14.16
CA ALA A 36 12.12 2.30 14.76
C ALA A 36 12.74 1.04 15.38
N VAL A 37 11.92 0.16 15.96
CA VAL A 37 12.37 -1.05 16.65
C VAL A 37 12.48 -2.26 15.72
N PHE A 38 11.49 -2.50 14.86
CA PHE A 38 11.33 -3.77 14.15
C PHE A 38 11.63 -3.73 12.64
N ASP A 39 11.73 -2.55 12.00
CA ASP A 39 11.92 -2.44 10.54
C ASP A 39 13.13 -3.25 10.02
N LYS A 40 14.27 -3.17 10.71
CA LYS A 40 15.48 -3.91 10.33
C LYS A 40 15.31 -5.43 10.42
N ALA A 41 14.50 -5.91 11.37
CA ALA A 41 14.22 -7.33 11.52
C ALA A 41 13.23 -7.78 10.43
N MET A 42 12.16 -7.01 10.21
CA MET A 42 11.15 -7.28 9.19
C MET A 42 11.74 -7.33 7.78
N LYS A 43 12.67 -6.43 7.43
CA LYS A 43 13.37 -6.44 6.13
C LYS A 43 14.21 -7.69 5.88
N LYS A 44 14.60 -8.41 6.94
CA LYS A 44 15.37 -9.68 6.85
C LYS A 44 14.47 -10.91 6.91
N ALA A 45 13.26 -10.77 7.44
CA ALA A 45 12.31 -11.86 7.53
C ALA A 45 11.84 -12.23 6.11
N LYS A 46 11.79 -13.53 5.82
CA LYS A 46 11.13 -13.99 4.60
C LYS A 46 9.61 -13.88 4.85
N PRO A 47 8.87 -13.13 4.03
CA PRO A 47 7.43 -13.05 4.20
C PRO A 47 6.80 -14.43 3.98
N PRO A 48 5.79 -14.81 4.78
CA PRO A 48 5.08 -16.06 4.58
C PRO A 48 4.30 -16.06 3.25
N ALA A 49 3.93 -17.25 2.80
CA ALA A 49 2.95 -17.40 1.72
C ALA A 49 1.62 -16.74 2.14
N VAL A 50 0.90 -16.21 1.16
CA VAL A 50 -0.34 -15.47 1.40
C VAL A 50 -1.50 -16.31 0.88
N ASP A 51 -2.51 -16.55 1.73
CA ASP A 51 -3.75 -17.16 1.30
C ASP A 51 -4.65 -16.10 0.64
N GLY A 52 -5.02 -16.35 -0.62
CA GLY A 52 -5.72 -15.35 -1.42
C GLY A 52 -7.17 -15.08 -1.00
N GLU A 53 -7.84 -16.06 -0.39
CA GLU A 53 -9.21 -15.88 0.11
C GLU A 53 -9.23 -15.09 1.43
N SER A 54 -8.32 -15.43 2.34
CA SER A 54 -8.09 -14.69 3.58
C SER A 54 -7.69 -13.24 3.28
N LEU A 55 -6.74 -13.02 2.37
CA LEU A 55 -6.32 -11.66 2.03
C LEU A 55 -7.49 -10.84 1.48
N LEU A 56 -8.28 -11.40 0.55
CA LEU A 56 -9.40 -10.66 -0.02
C LEU A 56 -10.46 -10.32 1.04
N LYS A 57 -10.68 -11.20 2.02
CA LYS A 57 -11.56 -10.93 3.17
C LYS A 57 -11.01 -9.78 4.02
N ASP A 58 -9.70 -9.76 4.27
CA ASP A 58 -9.04 -8.71 5.06
C ASP A 58 -9.06 -7.37 4.33
N VAL A 59 -8.81 -7.35 3.02
CA VAL A 59 -8.91 -6.15 2.17
C VAL A 59 -10.33 -5.58 2.21
N LYS A 60 -11.36 -6.42 2.09
CA LYS A 60 -12.76 -5.97 2.17
C LYS A 60 -13.14 -5.47 3.56
N LYS A 61 -12.60 -6.09 4.62
CA LYS A 61 -12.78 -5.58 5.98
C LYS A 61 -12.15 -4.20 6.12
N PHE A 62 -10.91 -4.05 5.67
CA PHE A 62 -10.18 -2.78 5.72
C PHE A 62 -10.90 -1.67 4.94
N GLU A 63 -11.42 -1.96 3.75
CA GLU A 63 -12.20 -1.01 2.96
C GLU A 63 -13.48 -0.56 3.67
N ARG A 64 -14.23 -1.50 4.25
CA ARG A 64 -15.41 -1.18 5.05
C ARG A 64 -15.08 -0.32 6.28
N ASP A 65 -14.03 -0.68 7.02
CA ASP A 65 -13.62 0.05 8.23
C ASP A 65 -13.15 1.47 7.87
N SER A 66 -12.39 1.60 6.76
CA SER A 66 -11.97 2.89 6.19
C SER A 66 -13.15 3.80 5.88
N ARG A 67 -14.17 3.27 5.20
CA ARG A 67 -15.39 4.04 4.87
C ARG A 67 -16.28 4.33 6.06
N ALA A 68 -16.16 3.55 7.13
CA ALA A 68 -16.87 3.79 8.38
C ALA A 68 -16.18 4.87 9.23
N GLY A 69 -15.09 5.47 8.76
CA GLY A 69 -14.35 6.50 9.47
C GLY A 69 -13.54 5.97 10.65
N VAL A 70 -13.23 4.65 10.69
CA VAL A 70 -12.44 4.05 11.78
C VAL A 70 -11.07 4.71 11.91
N TYR A 71 -10.51 5.18 10.80
CA TYR A 71 -9.21 5.83 10.74
C TYR A 71 -9.29 7.36 10.65
N TYR A 72 -10.50 7.91 10.65
CA TYR A 72 -10.74 9.34 10.56
C TYR A 72 -10.74 9.96 11.96
N ALA A 73 -9.63 10.62 12.31
CA ALA A 73 -9.40 11.19 13.63
C ALA A 73 -9.19 12.72 13.56
N PRO A 74 -10.27 13.51 13.39
CA PRO A 74 -10.18 14.95 13.27
C PRO A 74 -9.79 15.62 14.59
N PHE A 75 -9.07 16.73 14.49
CA PHE A 75 -8.74 17.61 15.61
C PHE A 75 -8.71 19.08 15.15
N ASP A 76 -8.83 20.01 16.11
CA ASP A 76 -8.77 21.44 15.81
C ASP A 76 -7.36 21.86 15.36
N ILE A 77 -7.20 22.06 14.05
CA ILE A 77 -5.95 22.51 13.45
C ILE A 77 -5.69 23.98 13.80
N ASN A 78 -4.47 24.25 14.24
CA ASN A 78 -3.93 25.57 14.52
C ASN A 78 -2.45 25.61 14.09
N SER A 79 -1.84 26.80 14.17
CA SER A 79 -0.46 27.01 13.70
C SER A 79 0.61 26.19 14.42
N LYS A 80 0.29 25.54 15.56
CA LYS A 80 1.23 24.71 16.31
C LYS A 80 1.13 23.22 15.98
N ASN A 81 0.00 22.77 15.42
CA ASN A 81 -0.27 21.35 15.16
C ASN A 81 -0.66 21.04 13.70
N CYS A 82 -0.54 21.98 12.76
CA CYS A 82 -0.83 21.73 11.34
C CYS A 82 0.00 20.60 10.72
N GLY A 83 1.25 20.41 11.15
CA GLY A 83 2.08 19.29 10.71
C GLY A 83 1.86 17.98 11.47
N TYR A 84 0.91 17.93 12.40
CA TYR A 84 0.62 16.71 13.16
C TYR A 84 -0.24 15.77 12.33
N ILE A 85 0.21 14.51 12.23
CA ILE A 85 -0.54 13.42 11.60
C ILE A 85 -1.07 12.53 12.73
N PRO A 86 -2.40 12.34 12.83
CA PRO A 86 -3.01 11.39 13.77
C PRO A 86 -2.45 9.99 13.62
N GLU A 87 -2.41 9.24 14.73
CA GLU A 87 -1.93 7.86 14.70
C GLU A 87 -2.82 6.98 13.81
N GLU A 88 -4.12 7.23 13.82
CA GLU A 88 -5.11 6.54 13.00
C GLU A 88 -4.84 6.72 11.50
N THR A 89 -4.40 7.91 11.10
CA THR A 89 -3.96 8.18 9.72
C THR A 89 -2.69 7.38 9.38
N ASN A 90 -1.70 7.34 10.28
CA ASN A 90 -0.49 6.53 10.07
C ASN A 90 -0.82 5.03 9.98
N GLU A 91 -1.68 4.53 10.86
CA GLU A 91 -2.13 3.14 10.87
C GLU A 91 -2.82 2.77 9.57
N TRP A 92 -3.65 3.67 9.02
CA TRP A 92 -4.30 3.46 7.74
C TRP A 92 -3.30 3.31 6.58
N PHE A 93 -2.32 4.21 6.50
CA PHE A 93 -1.28 4.15 5.46
C PHE A 93 -0.39 2.91 5.60
N GLU A 94 -0.01 2.55 6.82
CA GLU A 94 0.74 1.32 7.11
C GLU A 94 -0.06 0.08 6.68
N ARG A 95 -1.33 0.00 7.09
CA ARG A 95 -2.20 -1.13 6.77
C ARG A 95 -2.46 -1.26 5.27
N LEU A 96 -2.67 -0.15 4.57
CA LEU A 96 -2.79 -0.13 3.11
C LEU A 96 -1.50 -0.66 2.46
N GLY A 97 -0.34 -0.23 2.94
CA GLY A 97 0.96 -0.68 2.44
C GLY A 97 1.19 -2.19 2.60
N ASP A 98 0.82 -2.74 3.77
CA ASP A 98 0.89 -4.18 4.03
C ASP A 98 0.00 -4.97 3.07
N LEU A 99 -1.27 -4.54 2.89
CA LEU A 99 -2.23 -5.22 2.02
C LEU A 99 -1.82 -5.15 0.54
N LEU A 100 -1.25 -4.02 0.09
CA LEU A 100 -0.67 -3.90 -1.26
C LEU A 100 0.51 -4.86 -1.44
N SER A 101 1.37 -4.96 -0.43
CA SER A 101 2.53 -5.87 -0.43
C SER A 101 2.12 -7.34 -0.42
N ASP A 102 1.07 -7.70 0.31
CA ASP A 102 0.46 -9.04 0.28
C ASP A 102 -0.17 -9.34 -1.08
N GLY A 103 -0.84 -8.37 -1.70
CA GLY A 103 -1.39 -8.49 -3.06
C GLY A 103 -0.29 -8.72 -4.11
N ALA A 104 0.85 -8.04 -3.97
CA ALA A 104 2.01 -8.27 -4.82
C ALA A 104 2.57 -9.68 -4.64
N ARG A 105 2.61 -10.17 -3.39
CA ARG A 105 3.01 -11.56 -3.09
C ARG A 105 2.04 -12.58 -3.69
N LEU A 106 0.72 -12.33 -3.72
CA LEU A 106 -0.22 -13.21 -4.43
C LEU A 106 0.07 -13.26 -5.93
N SER A 107 0.40 -12.11 -6.52
CA SER A 107 0.82 -12.05 -7.93
C SER A 107 2.07 -12.90 -8.18
N GLU A 108 3.07 -12.83 -7.31
CA GLU A 108 4.29 -13.64 -7.41
C GLU A 108 4.02 -15.14 -7.24
N GLN A 109 3.02 -15.51 -6.43
CA GLN A 109 2.54 -16.88 -6.24
C GLN A 109 1.69 -17.40 -7.42
N GLY A 110 1.34 -16.54 -8.39
CA GLY A 110 0.53 -16.89 -9.56
C GLY A 110 -0.98 -16.83 -9.34
N ASP A 111 -1.45 -16.40 -8.15
CA ASP A 111 -2.88 -16.18 -7.90
C ASP A 111 -3.30 -14.79 -8.41
N HIS A 112 -3.24 -14.63 -9.72
CA HIS A 112 -3.50 -13.35 -10.39
C HIS A 112 -4.94 -12.87 -10.22
N VAL A 113 -5.91 -13.79 -10.12
CA VAL A 113 -7.33 -13.44 -9.99
C VAL A 113 -7.60 -12.77 -8.65
N ARG A 114 -7.13 -13.36 -7.53
CA ARG A 114 -7.29 -12.71 -6.21
C ARG A 114 -6.38 -11.50 -6.06
N ALA A 115 -5.17 -11.52 -6.62
CA ALA A 115 -4.31 -10.34 -6.61
C ALA A 115 -5.01 -9.13 -7.26
N VAL A 116 -5.59 -9.28 -8.45
CA VAL A 116 -6.35 -8.20 -9.11
C VAL A 116 -7.55 -7.76 -8.29
N ALA A 117 -8.28 -8.70 -7.68
CA ALA A 117 -9.43 -8.36 -6.82
C ALA A 117 -9.00 -7.50 -5.62
N CYS A 118 -7.92 -7.87 -4.95
CA CYS A 118 -7.36 -7.09 -3.84
C CYS A 118 -6.90 -5.70 -4.30
N PHE A 119 -6.09 -5.63 -5.36
CA PHE A 119 -5.58 -4.35 -5.87
C PHE A 119 -6.68 -3.38 -6.28
N ARG A 120 -7.75 -3.86 -6.92
CA ARG A 120 -8.87 -3.00 -7.32
C ARG A 120 -9.54 -2.33 -6.12
N VAL A 121 -9.81 -3.08 -5.06
CA VAL A 121 -10.41 -2.53 -3.84
C VAL A 121 -9.49 -1.51 -3.20
N LEU A 122 -8.20 -1.82 -3.09
CA LEU A 122 -7.22 -0.92 -2.47
C LEU A 122 -7.00 0.36 -3.29
N TYR A 123 -6.93 0.28 -4.62
CA TYR A 123 -6.79 1.47 -5.46
C TYR A 123 -8.06 2.32 -5.52
N GLU A 124 -9.26 1.72 -5.52
CA GLU A 124 -10.51 2.48 -5.35
C GLU A 124 -10.52 3.23 -4.02
N LEU A 125 -10.03 2.59 -2.95
CA LEU A 125 -9.94 3.23 -1.65
C LEU A 125 -8.96 4.41 -1.63
N VAL A 126 -7.82 4.29 -2.33
CA VAL A 126 -6.88 5.41 -2.53
C VAL A 126 -7.54 6.56 -3.28
N GLU A 127 -8.24 6.28 -4.39
CA GLU A 127 -8.92 7.30 -5.18
C GLU A 127 -9.98 8.06 -4.36
N ARG A 128 -10.71 7.35 -3.50
CA ARG A 128 -11.69 7.97 -2.58
C ARG A 128 -11.05 8.86 -1.54
N MET A 129 -9.97 8.39 -0.93
CA MET A 129 -9.19 9.18 0.02
C MET A 129 -8.66 10.46 -0.65
N GLU A 130 -8.13 10.36 -1.87
CA GLU A 130 -7.65 11.52 -2.64
C GLU A 130 -8.78 12.47 -3.10
N SER A 131 -10.01 11.95 -3.24
CA SER A 131 -11.20 12.74 -3.59
C SER A 131 -11.77 13.53 -2.41
N GLY A 132 -11.24 13.33 -1.20
CA GLY A 132 -11.67 14.02 0.02
C GLY A 132 -12.78 13.29 0.79
N ASP A 133 -12.98 11.99 0.56
CA ASP A 133 -13.80 11.19 1.49
C ASP A 133 -13.12 11.19 2.87
N ASP A 134 -13.92 11.29 3.95
CA ASP A 134 -13.46 11.30 5.35
C ASP A 134 -12.96 9.90 5.80
N ILE A 135 -11.89 9.43 5.15
CA ILE A 135 -11.23 8.14 5.42
C ILE A 135 -10.07 8.33 6.41
N VAL A 136 -9.26 9.37 6.20
CA VAL A 136 -8.14 9.77 7.06
C VAL A 136 -8.16 11.29 7.27
N PHE A 137 -7.46 11.77 8.29
CA PHE A 137 -7.38 13.20 8.61
C PHE A 137 -5.93 13.68 8.69
N ALA A 138 -5.56 14.68 7.89
CA ALA A 138 -4.33 15.47 8.02
C ALA A 138 -4.43 16.74 7.16
N ASP A 139 -3.64 17.77 7.50
CA ASP A 139 -3.53 19.02 6.72
C ASP A 139 -2.94 18.76 5.32
N GLU A 140 -1.92 17.90 5.26
CA GLU A 140 -1.34 17.39 4.04
C GLU A 140 -1.19 15.86 4.13
N TYR A 141 -1.68 15.15 3.13
CA TYR A 141 -1.49 13.71 2.96
C TYR A 141 -1.45 13.35 1.48
N GLY A 142 -0.95 12.15 1.18
CA GLY A 142 -0.95 11.63 -0.19
C GLY A 142 -0.32 10.24 -0.30
N THR A 143 -0.31 9.70 -1.52
CA THR A 143 0.25 8.38 -1.84
C THR A 143 1.71 8.19 -1.42
N TRP A 144 2.48 9.28 -1.31
CA TRP A 144 3.85 9.28 -0.80
C TRP A 144 3.98 8.83 0.66
N MET A 145 2.87 8.80 1.42
CA MET A 145 2.81 8.28 2.78
C MET A 145 2.67 6.75 2.84
N ILE A 146 2.32 6.09 1.74
CA ILE A 146 2.18 4.63 1.70
C ILE A 146 3.58 4.00 1.75
N PRO A 147 3.93 3.19 2.78
CA PRO A 147 5.30 2.75 3.01
C PRO A 147 5.70 1.54 2.15
N VAL A 148 5.57 1.65 0.82
CA VAL A 148 5.85 0.58 -0.14
C VAL A 148 6.74 1.02 -1.29
N ASP A 149 7.40 0.05 -1.93
CA ASP A 149 8.04 0.26 -3.22
C ASP A 149 6.96 0.28 -4.32
N GLU A 150 6.39 1.46 -4.57
CA GLU A 150 5.24 1.63 -5.46
C GLU A 150 5.49 1.04 -6.87
N LYS A 151 6.74 1.09 -7.36
CA LYS A 151 7.11 0.49 -8.66
C LYS A 151 6.90 -1.01 -8.67
N LYS A 152 7.26 -1.70 -7.58
CA LYS A 152 7.05 -3.15 -7.46
C LYS A 152 5.57 -3.47 -7.38
N ILE A 153 4.83 -2.70 -6.58
CA ILE A 153 3.37 -2.89 -6.42
C ILE A 153 2.65 -2.71 -7.77
N ILE A 154 2.92 -1.60 -8.46
CA ILE A 154 2.36 -1.31 -9.78
C ILE A 154 2.73 -2.41 -10.79
N ALA A 155 3.98 -2.86 -10.80
CA ALA A 155 4.40 -3.93 -11.71
C ALA A 155 3.67 -5.25 -11.43
N ALA A 156 3.49 -5.62 -10.16
CA ALA A 156 2.77 -6.82 -9.76
C ALA A 156 1.29 -6.76 -10.15
N TYR A 157 0.63 -5.62 -9.90
CA TYR A 157 -0.76 -5.42 -10.33
C TYR A 157 -0.89 -5.53 -11.85
N LEU A 158 -0.05 -4.83 -12.62
CA LEU A 158 -0.10 -4.86 -14.09
C LEU A 158 0.18 -6.25 -14.65
N ALA A 159 1.10 -7.01 -14.05
CA ALA A 159 1.35 -8.40 -14.43
C ALA A 159 0.12 -9.29 -14.21
N SER A 160 -0.50 -9.20 -13.03
CA SER A 160 -1.73 -9.97 -12.73
C SER A 160 -2.93 -9.53 -13.58
N LEU A 161 -3.06 -8.23 -13.84
CA LEU A 161 -4.10 -7.68 -14.71
C LEU A 161 -3.92 -8.21 -16.13
N ALA A 162 -2.70 -8.18 -16.68
CA ALA A 162 -2.40 -8.71 -18.01
C ALA A 162 -2.72 -10.21 -18.12
N ALA A 163 -2.43 -10.99 -17.08
CA ALA A 163 -2.66 -12.43 -17.05
C ALA A 163 -4.16 -12.82 -17.03
N THR A 164 -5.06 -11.92 -16.63
CA THR A 164 -6.47 -12.25 -16.33
C THR A 164 -7.49 -11.46 -17.12
N SER A 165 -7.07 -10.49 -17.94
CA SER A 165 -7.96 -9.50 -18.54
C SER A 165 -7.92 -9.50 -20.06
N THR A 166 -9.05 -9.16 -20.68
CA THR A 166 -9.08 -8.81 -22.11
C THR A 166 -8.29 -7.51 -22.37
N PRO A 167 -7.95 -7.19 -23.64
CA PRO A 167 -7.30 -5.92 -23.98
C PRO A 167 -8.01 -4.67 -23.43
N GLU A 168 -9.34 -4.65 -23.48
CA GLU A 168 -10.17 -3.54 -23.03
C GLU A 168 -10.14 -3.42 -21.50
N GLN A 169 -10.30 -4.55 -20.81
CA GLN A 169 -10.24 -4.61 -19.35
C GLN A 169 -8.84 -4.25 -18.83
N TYR A 170 -7.80 -4.68 -19.52
CA TYR A 170 -6.41 -4.32 -19.20
C TYR A 170 -6.19 -2.83 -19.33
N ALA A 171 -6.59 -2.23 -20.46
CA ALA A 171 -6.46 -0.80 -20.66
C ALA A 171 -7.24 -0.02 -19.59
N ALA A 172 -8.50 -0.38 -19.35
CA ALA A 172 -9.33 0.26 -18.33
C ALA A 172 -8.72 0.19 -16.92
N GLY A 173 -8.10 -0.95 -16.55
CA GLY A 173 -7.46 -1.09 -15.24
C GLY A 173 -6.08 -0.43 -15.13
N ALA A 174 -5.35 -0.25 -16.24
CA ALA A 174 -4.03 0.36 -16.25
C ALA A 174 -4.06 1.90 -16.39
N LEU A 175 -5.07 2.43 -17.09
CA LEU A 175 -5.18 3.86 -17.40
C LEU A 175 -5.18 4.78 -16.16
N PRO A 176 -5.92 4.49 -15.07
CA PRO A 176 -5.89 5.33 -13.88
C PRO A 176 -4.48 5.49 -13.31
N LEU A 177 -3.70 4.41 -13.24
CA LEU A 177 -2.32 4.44 -12.75
C LEU A 177 -1.38 5.19 -13.70
N VAL A 178 -1.59 5.06 -15.01
CA VAL A 178 -0.80 5.81 -16.01
C VAL A 178 -1.10 7.30 -15.93
N SER A 179 -2.38 7.66 -15.79
CA SER A 179 -2.80 9.05 -15.65
C SER A 179 -2.26 9.67 -14.37
N ARG A 180 -2.32 8.97 -13.23
CA ARG A 180 -1.76 9.45 -11.96
C ARG A 180 -0.26 9.73 -12.05
N ASP A 181 0.54 8.76 -12.52
CA ASP A 181 2.00 8.94 -12.70
C ASP A 181 2.33 10.10 -13.66
N SER A 182 1.44 10.42 -14.60
CA SER A 182 1.61 11.54 -15.54
C SER A 182 1.33 12.92 -14.95
N ILE A 183 0.45 13.01 -13.96
CA ILE A 183 0.08 14.26 -13.27
C ILE A 183 1.10 14.56 -12.17
N GLU A 184 1.66 13.53 -11.55
CA GLU A 184 2.67 13.64 -10.53
C GLU A 184 4.07 13.88 -11.13
N SER A 185 4.96 12.88 -11.08
CA SER A 185 6.39 13.06 -11.30
C SER A 185 6.98 12.19 -12.41
N PHE A 186 6.19 11.29 -13.01
CA PHE A 186 6.67 10.17 -13.84
C PHE A 186 7.68 9.26 -13.15
N SER A 187 7.78 9.33 -11.82
CA SER A 187 8.83 8.65 -11.06
C SER A 187 8.68 7.13 -11.15
N ASN A 188 7.43 6.64 -11.29
CA ASN A 188 7.09 5.22 -11.33
C ASN A 188 7.26 4.60 -12.72
N LYS A 189 7.28 5.41 -13.78
CA LYS A 189 7.39 4.95 -15.18
C LYS A 189 6.26 3.96 -15.50
N THR A 190 5.06 4.23 -15.00
CA THR A 190 3.92 3.30 -15.00
C THR A 190 3.52 2.88 -16.40
N TYR A 191 3.49 3.80 -17.36
CA TYR A 191 3.20 3.48 -18.76
C TYR A 191 4.20 2.46 -19.33
N GLY A 192 5.49 2.63 -19.03
CA GLY A 192 6.52 1.68 -19.45
C GLY A 192 6.36 0.31 -18.79
N ALA A 193 5.96 0.25 -17.52
CA ALA A 193 5.65 -1.00 -16.83
C ALA A 193 4.43 -1.70 -17.45
N ALA A 194 3.37 -0.95 -17.75
CA ALA A 194 2.16 -1.46 -18.38
C ALA A 194 2.43 -2.02 -19.78
N LEU A 195 3.29 -1.35 -20.56
CA LEU A 195 3.72 -1.90 -21.84
C LEU A 195 4.63 -3.12 -21.70
N ARG A 196 5.36 -3.32 -20.60
CA ARG A 196 6.17 -4.53 -20.42
C ARG A 196 5.33 -5.74 -20.05
N ALA A 197 4.33 -5.56 -19.19
CA ALA A 197 3.44 -6.64 -18.73
C ALA A 197 2.47 -7.12 -19.84
N ALA A 198 1.99 -6.20 -20.67
CA ALA A 198 0.96 -6.47 -21.67
C ALA A 198 1.40 -7.37 -22.84
N ASP A 199 0.47 -8.19 -23.33
CA ASP A 199 0.59 -8.87 -24.62
C ASP A 199 0.43 -7.88 -25.81
N LYS A 200 0.48 -8.41 -27.05
CA LYS A 200 0.39 -7.58 -28.26
C LYS A 200 -0.95 -6.83 -28.39
N ALA A 201 -2.06 -7.47 -28.07
CA ALA A 201 -3.39 -6.88 -28.22
C ALA A 201 -3.66 -5.86 -27.10
N GLN A 202 -3.33 -6.20 -25.86
CA GLN A 202 -3.37 -5.31 -24.71
C GLN A 202 -2.51 -4.05 -24.91
N LYS A 203 -1.29 -4.19 -25.48
CA LYS A 203 -0.43 -3.06 -25.86
C LYS A 203 -1.11 -2.12 -26.85
N ALA A 204 -1.73 -2.67 -27.88
CA ALA A 204 -2.38 -1.88 -28.92
C ALA A 204 -3.56 -1.09 -28.33
N GLN A 205 -4.40 -1.76 -27.52
CA GLN A 205 -5.54 -1.13 -26.87
C GLN A 205 -5.13 -0.02 -25.89
N LEU A 206 -4.13 -0.28 -25.02
CA LEU A 206 -3.64 0.73 -24.09
C LEU A 206 -3.08 1.96 -24.81
N LYS A 207 -2.31 1.77 -25.90
CA LYS A 207 -1.79 2.88 -26.71
C LYS A 207 -2.91 3.72 -27.32
N ALA A 208 -3.92 3.06 -27.88
CA ALA A 208 -5.07 3.75 -28.47
C ALA A 208 -5.82 4.59 -27.42
N GLU A 209 -6.05 4.04 -26.23
CA GLU A 209 -6.73 4.76 -25.15
C GLU A 209 -5.92 5.93 -24.59
N VAL A 210 -4.62 5.75 -24.40
CA VAL A 210 -3.71 6.83 -23.98
C VAL A 210 -3.72 7.98 -24.98
N GLN A 211 -3.71 7.68 -26.28
CA GLN A 211 -3.83 8.68 -27.35
C GLN A 211 -5.21 9.35 -27.33
N ARG A 212 -6.28 8.56 -27.24
CA ARG A 212 -7.68 9.05 -27.20
C ARG A 212 -7.90 10.04 -26.06
N GLN A 213 -7.29 9.79 -24.90
CA GLN A 213 -7.41 10.61 -23.69
C GLN A 213 -6.31 11.68 -23.56
N ASN A 214 -5.39 11.77 -24.53
CA ASN A 214 -4.24 12.69 -24.51
C ASN A 214 -3.39 12.59 -23.23
N ILE A 215 -3.25 11.39 -22.66
CA ILE A 215 -2.50 11.19 -21.41
C ILE A 215 -0.99 11.34 -21.71
N PRO A 216 -0.28 12.25 -21.03
CA PRO A 216 1.16 12.38 -21.19
C PRO A 216 1.88 11.10 -20.72
N THR A 217 2.76 10.54 -21.55
CA THR A 217 3.48 9.28 -21.21
C THR A 217 4.94 9.47 -20.87
N GLN A 218 5.45 10.70 -21.00
CA GLN A 218 6.83 11.08 -20.70
C GLN A 218 6.86 12.53 -20.23
N ARG A 219 7.81 12.84 -19.34
CA ARG A 219 8.08 14.23 -18.93
C ARG A 219 8.54 15.03 -20.15
N LYS A 220 7.90 16.17 -20.40
CA LYS A 220 8.38 17.14 -21.40
C LYS A 220 9.75 17.66 -20.91
N ARG A 221 10.76 17.50 -21.77
CA ARG A 221 12.12 18.02 -21.52
C ARG A 221 12.15 19.52 -21.65
#